data_AF-A0A8T7AZG6-F1
#
_entry.id   AF-A0A8T7AZG6-F1
#
_cell.length_a   1.000
_cell.length_b   1.000
_cell.length_c   1.000
_cell.angle_alpha   90.00
_cell.angle_beta   90.00
_cell.angle_gamma   90.00
#
_symmetry.space_group_name_H-M   'P 1'
#
loop_
_entity.id
_entity.type
_entity.pdbx_description
1 polymer ?
#
loop_
_entity_poly.entity_id
_entity_poly.type
_entity_poly.pdbx_seq_one_letter_code
_entity_poly.pdbx_strand_id
1 'polypeptide(L)' 'MTSITSTTPVALAGIRNNLDGLTEVSQQVASASVDGAEAIDYAVTATEALEYRNGVDASAAALKRANEALGTLLDELV' A
#
# COMPACT_ATOMS: atom_id res chain seq x y z
N MET A 1 -13.36 6.25 20.56
CA MET A 1 -11.87 6.17 20.58
C MET A 1 -11.31 4.84 20.07
N THR A 2 -11.91 3.68 20.35
CA THR A 2 -11.38 2.34 20.03
C THR A 2 -11.16 2.03 18.54
N SER A 3 -11.90 2.67 17.63
CA SER A 3 -11.80 2.41 16.18
C SER A 3 -10.55 3.04 15.54
N ILE A 4 -10.10 4.20 16.02
CA ILE A 4 -8.94 4.89 15.43
C ILE A 4 -7.63 4.21 15.86
N THR A 5 -7.52 3.83 17.14
CA THR A 5 -6.33 3.15 17.67
C THR A 5 -6.09 1.78 17.04
N SER A 6 -7.12 1.11 16.51
CA SER A 6 -6.98 -0.13 15.74
C SER A 6 -6.77 0.11 14.25
N THR A 7 -7.31 1.19 13.67
CA THR A 7 -7.20 1.48 12.23
C THR A 7 -5.80 1.93 11.81
N THR A 8 -5.12 2.76 12.62
CA THR A 8 -3.79 3.29 12.27
C THR A 8 -2.71 2.20 12.13
N PRO A 9 -2.56 1.25 13.09
CA PRO A 9 -1.59 0.16 12.94
C PRO A 9 -1.89 -0.75 11.74
N VAL A 10 -3.18 -1.02 11.47
CA VAL A 10 -3.61 -1.85 10.32
C VAL A 10 -3.28 -1.17 9.00
N ALA A 11 -3.59 0.12 8.87
CA ALA A 11 -3.25 0.91 7.68
C ALA A 11 -1.73 0.95 7.45
N LEU A 12 -0.93 1.14 8.51
CA LEU A 12 0.53 1.13 8.39
C LEU A 12 1.07 -0.24 7.98
N ALA A 13 0.53 -1.34 8.52
CA ALA A 13 0.87 -2.69 8.11
C ALA A 13 0.51 -2.94 6.64
N GLY A 14 -0.66 -2.45 6.19
CA GLY A 14 -1.08 -2.48 4.79
C GLY A 14 -0.09 -1.76 3.87
N ILE A 15 0.34 -0.54 4.23
CA ILE A 15 1.36 0.19 3.45
C ILE A 15 2.65 -0.63 3.34
N ARG A 16 3.16 -1.17 4.46
CA ARG A 16 4.41 -1.93 4.48
C ARG A 16 4.33 -3.17 3.59
N ASN A 17 3.30 -4.00 3.78
CA ASN A 17 3.13 -5.23 3.02
C ASN A 17 3.05 -4.97 1.49
N ASN A 18 2.36 -3.90 1.09
CA ASN A 18 2.24 -3.56 -0.33
C ASN A 18 3.56 -2.97 -0.90
N LEU A 19 4.33 -2.22 -0.11
CA LEU A 19 5.65 -1.74 -0.52
C LEU A 19 6.65 -2.90 -0.68
N ASP A 20 6.59 -3.89 0.21
CA ASP A 20 7.40 -5.10 0.10
C ASP A 20 7.04 -5.86 -1.18
N GLY A 21 5.75 -6.01 -1.49
CA GLY A 21 5.28 -6.60 -2.75
C GLY A 21 5.74 -5.83 -3.99
N LEU A 22 5.67 -4.49 -3.99
CA LEU A 22 6.24 -3.68 -5.08
C LEU A 22 7.75 -3.89 -5.26
N THR A 23 8.46 -4.09 -4.15
CA THR A 23 9.90 -4.36 -4.17
C THR A 23 10.19 -5.73 -4.80
N GLU A 24 9.41 -6.74 -4.46
CA GLU A 24 9.52 -8.09 -5.03
C GLU A 24 9.23 -8.09 -6.55
N VAL A 25 8.11 -7.48 -6.95
CA VAL A 25 7.74 -7.29 -8.37
C VAL A 25 8.83 -6.55 -9.13
N SER A 26 9.43 -5.51 -8.54
CA SER A 26 10.53 -4.77 -9.17
C SER A 26 11.78 -5.65 -9.38
N GLN A 27 12.09 -6.54 -8.43
CA GLN A 27 13.18 -7.50 -8.58
C GLN A 27 12.88 -8.52 -9.68
N GLN A 28 11.65 -9.01 -9.76
CA GLN A 28 11.22 -9.94 -10.82
C GLN A 28 11.32 -9.30 -12.21
N VAL A 29 10.91 -8.04 -12.38
CA VAL A 29 11.10 -7.29 -13.64
C VAL A 29 12.58 -7.16 -13.99
N ALA A 30 13.42 -6.83 -13.01
CA ALA A 30 14.84 -6.66 -13.21
C ALA A 30 15.52 -7.98 -13.64
N SER A 31 15.15 -9.12 -13.03
CA SER A 31 15.67 -10.43 -13.43
C SER A 31 15.12 -10.88 -14.79
N ALA A 32 13.82 -10.67 -15.04
CA ALA A 32 13.18 -11.00 -16.32
C ALA A 32 13.80 -10.23 -17.50
N SER A 33 14.26 -8.99 -17.26
CA SER A 33 15.00 -8.19 -18.25
C SER A 33 16.37 -8.78 -18.59
N VAL A 34 17.02 -9.46 -17.64
CA VAL A 34 18.31 -10.15 -17.84
C VAL A 34 18.11 -11.49 -18.55
N ASP A 35 17.03 -12.21 -18.21
CA ASP A 35 16.76 -13.56 -18.73
C ASP A 35 15.96 -13.59 -20.04
N GLY A 36 15.50 -12.42 -20.54
CA GLY A 36 14.80 -12.30 -21.82
C GLY A 36 13.35 -12.80 -21.81
N ALA A 37 12.61 -12.55 -20.72
CA ALA A 37 11.22 -13.00 -20.55
C ALA A 37 10.24 -12.44 -21.59
N GLU A 38 9.17 -13.20 -21.89
CA GLU A 38 8.16 -12.87 -22.89
C GLU A 38 7.16 -11.79 -22.44
N ALA A 39 6.45 -11.17 -23.39
CA ALA A 39 5.51 -10.07 -23.13
C ALA A 39 4.33 -10.42 -22.20
N ILE A 40 3.94 -11.70 -22.12
CA ILE A 40 2.87 -12.16 -21.22
C ILE A 40 3.30 -12.04 -19.75
N ASP A 41 4.54 -12.42 -19.43
CA ASP A 41 5.07 -12.33 -18.07
C ASP A 41 5.12 -10.86 -17.61
N TYR A 42 5.56 -9.95 -18.50
CA TYR A 42 5.54 -8.51 -18.20
C TYR A 42 4.14 -7.96 -17.93
N ALA A 43 3.10 -8.44 -18.63
CA ALA A 43 1.73 -7.99 -18.40
C ALA A 43 1.19 -8.45 -17.04
N VAL A 44 1.54 -9.66 -16.61
CA VAL A 44 1.22 -10.18 -15.28
C VAL A 44 1.93 -9.36 -14.20
N THR A 45 3.24 -9.19 -14.31
CA THR A 45 4.04 -8.42 -13.35
C THR A 45 3.59 -6.96 -13.26
N ALA A 46 3.19 -6.34 -14.38
CA ALA A 46 2.62 -4.99 -14.38
C ALA A 46 1.25 -4.92 -13.67
N THR A 47 0.43 -5.96 -13.80
CA THR A 47 -0.87 -6.03 -13.11
C THR A 47 -0.67 -6.16 -11.60
N GLU A 48 0.24 -7.04 -11.16
CA GLU A 48 0.60 -7.18 -9.74
C GLU A 48 1.16 -5.87 -9.15
N ALA A 49 2.02 -5.18 -9.90
CA ALA A 49 2.52 -3.85 -9.50
C ALA A 49 1.37 -2.85 -9.24
N LEU A 50 0.35 -2.85 -10.12
CA LEU A 50 -0.81 -1.98 -9.97
C LEU A 50 -1.65 -2.35 -8.76
N GLU A 51 -1.82 -3.64 -8.46
CA GLU A 51 -2.54 -4.10 -7.27
C GLU A 51 -1.86 -3.64 -5.98
N TYR A 52 -0.54 -3.82 -5.87
CA TYR A 52 0.20 -3.35 -4.70
C TYR A 52 0.16 -1.82 -4.58
N ARG A 53 0.30 -1.08 -5.69
CA ARG A 53 0.15 0.38 -5.69
C ARG A 53 -1.23 0.81 -5.18
N ASN A 54 -2.29 0.17 -5.67
CA ASN A 54 -3.65 0.45 -5.22
C ASN A 54 -3.84 0.12 -3.72
N GLY A 55 -3.20 -0.94 -3.24
CA GLY A 55 -3.17 -1.31 -1.82
C GLY A 55 -2.48 -0.25 -0.93
N VAL A 56 -1.36 0.33 -1.39
CA VAL A 56 -0.71 1.47 -0.72
C VAL A 56 -1.65 2.67 -0.68
N ASP A 57 -2.26 3.04 -1.81
CA ASP A 57 -3.16 4.20 -1.90
C ASP A 57 -4.38 4.05 -0.97
N ALA A 58 -4.98 2.85 -0.93
CA ALA A 58 -6.11 2.55 -0.05
C ALA A 58 -5.72 2.63 1.44
N SER A 59 -4.55 2.08 1.79
CA SER A 59 -4.03 2.11 3.16
C SER A 59 -3.68 3.53 3.60
N ALA A 60 -3.09 4.34 2.72
CA ALA A 60 -2.82 5.75 2.97
C ALA A 60 -4.11 6.56 3.15
N ALA A 61 -5.15 6.29 2.37
CA ALA A 61 -6.46 6.92 2.53
C ALA A 61 -7.11 6.56 3.89
N ALA A 62 -6.97 5.31 4.34
CA ALA A 62 -7.44 4.89 5.66
C ALA A 62 -6.69 5.64 6.78
N LEU A 63 -5.37 5.78 6.67
CA LEU A 63 -4.55 6.53 7.63
C LEU A 63 -4.92 8.01 7.67
N LYS A 64 -5.14 8.63 6.51
CA LYS A 64 -5.58 10.03 6.42
C LYS A 64 -6.92 10.25 7.13
N ARG A 65 -7.92 9.40 6.89
CA ARG A 65 -9.22 9.47 7.57
C ARG A 65 -9.09 9.29 9.08
N ALA A 66 -8.23 8.38 9.53
CA ALA A 66 -7.97 8.20 10.96
C ALA A 66 -7.36 9.46 11.59
N ASN A 67 -6.44 10.14 10.88
CA ASN A 67 -5.85 11.40 11.34
C ASN A 67 -6.86 12.55 11.37
N GLU A 68 -7.71 12.69 10.34
CA GLU A 68 -8.78 13.69 10.30
C GLU A 68 -9.76 13.50 11.48
N ALA A 69 -10.17 12.27 11.76
CA ALA A 69 -11.04 11.96 12.88
C ALA A 69 -10.40 12.26 14.25
N LEU A 70 -9.08 12.10 14.39
CA LEU A 70 -8.36 12.55 15.59
C LEU A 70 -8.34 14.06 15.72
N GLY A 71 -8.11 14.78 14.61
CA GLY A 71 -8.15 16.24 14.58
C GLY A 71 -9.49 16.78 15.05
N THR A 72 -10.59 16.29 14.49
CA THR A 72 -11.94 16.68 14.90
C THR A 72 -12.21 16.40 16.39
N LEU A 73 -11.80 15.23 16.90
CA LEU A 73 -11.97 14.91 18.31
C LEU A 73 -11.15 15.83 19.24
N LEU A 74 -9.96 16.24 18.82
CA LEU A 74 -9.15 17.19 19.59
C LEU A 74 -9.78 18.58 19.57
N ASP A 75 -10.30 19.04 18.43
CA ASP A 75 -10.98 20.33 18.30
C ASP A 75 -12.26 20.40 19.15
N GLU A 76 -12.97 19.28 19.34
CA GLU A 76 -14.17 19.20 20.21
C GLU A 76 -13.85 19.22 21.71
N LEU A 77 -12.59 19.01 22.10
CA LEU A 77 -12.14 18.98 23.50
C LEU A 77 -11.56 20.32 24.00
N VAL A 78 -11.40 21.31 23.12
CA VAL A 78 -10.85 22.66 23.42
C VAL A 78 -11.96 23.70 23.36
#